data_AF-A0AA97LCV4-F1
#
_entry.id   AF-A0AA97LCV4-F1
#
_cell.length_a   1.000
_cell.length_b   1.000
_cell.length_c   1.000
_cell.angle_alpha   90.00
_cell.angle_beta   90.00
_cell.angle_gamma   90.00
#
_symmetry.space_group_name_H-M   'P 1'
#
loop_
_entity.id
_entity.type
_entity.pdbx_description
1 polymer ?
#
loop_
_entity_poly.entity_id
_entity_poly.type
_entity_poly.pdbx_seq_one_letter_code
_entity_poly.pdbx_strand_id
1 'polypeptide(L)' 'MKRTVSRSTLKGLVRRHKPHLRMTANIDLLVHLNFLLFLHRLAEETRTKAIADKSKIIKYEHVLTSAKIILKKSRG' A
#
# COMPACT_ATOMS: atom_id res chain seq x y z
N MET A 1 18.65 -0.55 1.58
CA MET A 1 17.26 -0.17 1.20
C MET A 1 17.11 1.35 1.30
N LYS A 2 16.68 2.03 0.23
CA LYS A 2 16.27 3.44 0.33
C LYS A 2 15.03 3.52 1.22
N ARG A 3 15.12 4.24 2.33
CA ARG A 3 14.01 4.46 3.29
C ARG A 3 13.42 5.88 3.20
N THR A 4 13.95 6.71 2.30
CA THR A 4 13.52 8.10 2.14
C THR A 4 12.16 8.18 1.46
N VAL A 5 11.25 8.93 2.07
CA VAL A 5 9.90 9.17 1.57
C VAL A 5 9.87 10.39 0.67
N SER A 6 9.30 10.25 -0.53
CA SER A 6 8.97 11.42 -1.35
C SER A 6 7.70 12.10 -0.81
N ARG A 7 7.90 13.04 0.12
CA ARG A 7 6.80 13.79 0.77
C ARG A 7 6.00 14.63 -0.23
N SER A 8 6.65 15.20 -1.24
CA SER A 8 6.03 16.00 -2.30
C SER A 8 5.09 15.15 -3.17
N THR A 9 5.51 13.94 -3.55
CA THR A 9 4.68 13.00 -4.32
C THR A 9 3.42 12.61 -3.53
N LEU A 10 3.57 12.28 -2.24
CA LEU A 10 2.44 11.88 -1.41
C LEU A 10 1.41 13.01 -1.24
N LYS A 11 1.88 14.23 -0.93
CA LYS A 11 1.01 15.41 -0.84
C LYS A 11 0.32 15.72 -2.18
N GLY A 12 1.05 15.61 -3.29
CA GLY A 12 0.49 15.78 -4.62
C GLY A 12 -0.61 14.76 -4.95
N LEU A 13 -0.40 13.49 -4.59
CA LEU A 13 -1.38 12.43 -4.82
C LEU A 13 -2.67 12.64 -4.01
N VAL A 14 -2.53 13.00 -2.74
CA VAL A 14 -3.68 13.30 -1.86
C VAL A 14 -4.46 14.51 -2.40
N ARG A 15 -3.77 15.58 -2.80
CA ARG A 15 -4.41 16.78 -3.36
C ARG A 15 -5.13 16.51 -4.68
N ARG A 16 -4.63 15.60 -5.52
CA ARG A 16 -5.32 15.17 -6.75
C ARG A 16 -6.66 14.49 -6.46
N HIS A 17 -6.73 13.66 -5.43
CA HIS A 17 -7.96 12.95 -5.07
C HIS A 17 -8.92 13.79 -4.20
N LYS A 18 -8.38 14.68 -3.37
CA LYS A 18 -9.13 15.55 -2.46
C LYS A 18 -8.51 16.95 -2.46
N PRO A 19 -8.89 17.83 -3.41
CA PRO A 19 -8.24 19.14 -3.59
C PRO A 19 -8.42 20.09 -2.41
N HIS A 20 -9.51 19.94 -1.65
CA HIS A 20 -9.81 20.79 -0.49
C HIS A 20 -9.24 20.26 0.84
N LEU A 21 -8.62 19.07 0.85
CA LEU A 21 -8.06 18.48 2.06
C LEU A 21 -6.72 19.14 2.40
N ARG A 22 -6.64 19.82 3.55
CA ARG A 22 -5.40 20.37 4.08
C ARG A 22 -4.70 19.32 4.94
N MET A 23 -3.45 19.01 4.63
CA MET A 23 -2.62 18.14 5.46
C MET A 23 -1.81 19.00 6.44
N THR A 24 -2.02 18.78 7.74
CA THR A 24 -1.19 19.38 8.80
C THR A 24 0.24 18.85 8.72
N ALA A 25 1.19 19.58 9.30
CA ALA A 25 2.59 19.17 9.35
C ALA A 25 2.74 17.73 9.87
N ASN A 26 3.57 16.93 9.20
CA ASN A 26 3.94 15.56 9.56
C ASN A 26 2.84 14.49 9.47
N ILE A 27 1.56 14.85 9.23
CA ILE A 27 0.50 13.86 8.93
C ILE A 27 0.86 13.04 7.69
N ASP A 28 1.60 13.62 6.75
CA ASP A 28 2.11 12.92 5.58
C ASP A 28 3.01 11.72 5.93
N LEU A 29 3.70 11.75 7.07
CA LEU A 29 4.49 10.61 7.56
C LEU A 29 3.59 9.47 8.05
N LEU A 30 2.48 9.79 8.71
CA LEU A 30 1.50 8.78 9.15
C LEU A 30 0.79 8.13 7.97
N VAL A 31 0.43 8.92 6.95
CA VAL A 31 -0.11 8.39 5.70
C VAL A 31 0.92 7.47 5.01
N HIS A 32 2.20 7.86 5.01
CA HIS A 32 3.25 7.00 4.48
C HIS A 32 3.42 5.71 5.28
N LEU A 33 3.40 5.78 6.61
CA LEU A 33 3.44 4.61 7.47
C LEU A 33 2.28 3.67 7.17
N ASN A 34 1.06 4.19 7.07
CA ASN A 34 -0.11 3.40 6.71
C ASN A 34 0.07 2.72 5.34
N PHE A 35 0.64 3.43 4.37
CA PHE A 35 0.97 2.86 3.06
C PHE A 35 2.03 1.74 3.14
N LEU A 36 3.07 1.89 3.97
CA LEU A 36 4.05 0.82 4.20
C LEU A 36 3.41 -0.41 4.86
N LEU A 37 2.54 -0.20 5.85
CA LEU A 37 1.81 -1.29 6.50
C LEU A 37 0.85 -1.99 5.52
N PHE A 38 0.22 -1.24 4.62
CA PHE A 38 -0.59 -1.79 3.53
C PHE A 38 0.25 -2.68 2.61
N LEU A 39 1.41 -2.21 2.15
CA LEU A 39 2.31 -2.99 1.29
C LEU A 39 2.84 -4.24 1.99
N HIS A 40 3.17 -4.15 3.27
CA HIS A 40 3.60 -5.30 4.06
C HIS A 40 2.50 -6.38 4.13
N ARG A 41 1.26 -5.97 4.48
CA ARG A 41 0.11 -6.89 4.51
C ARG A 41 -0.17 -7.51 3.13
N LEU A 42 -0.04 -6.71 2.06
CA LEU A 42 -0.20 -7.19 0.69
C LEU A 42 0.89 -8.20 0.31
N ALA A 43 2.14 -7.96 0.69
CA ALA A 43 3.25 -8.88 0.42
C ALA A 43 3.04 -10.23 1.14
N GLU A 44 2.67 -10.21 2.42
CA GLU A 44 2.41 -11.41 3.21
C GLU A 44 1.24 -12.24 2.65
N GLU A 45 0.13 -11.58 2.30
CA GLU A 45 -1.04 -12.25 1.70
C GLU A 45 -0.72 -12.83 0.32
N THR A 46 0.02 -12.07 -0.50
CA THR A 46 0.46 -12.52 -1.83
C THR A 46 1.41 -13.71 -1.74
N ARG A 47 2.35 -13.69 -0.80
CA ARG A 47 3.27 -14.80 -0.54
C ARG A 47 2.51 -16.05 -0.11
N THR A 48 1.56 -15.92 0.81
CA THR A 48 0.72 -17.04 1.28
C THR A 48 -0.03 -17.68 0.11
N LYS A 49 -0.59 -16.87 -0.80
CA LYS A 49 -1.27 -17.41 -1.99
C LYS A 49 -0.35 -18.06 -3.00
N ALA A 50 0.83 -17.49 -3.24
CA ALA A 50 1.82 -18.11 -4.12
C ALA A 50 2.26 -19.48 -3.58
N ILE A 51 2.45 -19.60 -2.25
CA ILE A 51 2.77 -20.87 -1.58
C ILE A 51 1.61 -21.87 -1.72
N ALA A 52 0.36 -21.43 -1.50
CA ALA A 52 -0.82 -22.29 -1.65
C ALA A 52 -0.97 -22.82 -3.09
N ASP A 53 -0.64 -22.01 -4.09
CA ASP A 53 -0.63 -22.36 -5.52
C ASP A 53 0.65 -23.12 -5.94
N LYS A 54 1.52 -23.50 -4.99
CA LYS A 54 2.82 -24.18 -5.22
C LYS A 54 3.72 -23.43 -6.22
N SER A 55 3.57 -22.11 -6.32
CA SER A 55 4.35 -21.26 -7.22
C SER A 55 5.61 -20.77 -6.52
N LYS A 56 6.77 -20.95 -7.17
CA LYS A 56 8.05 -20.41 -6.69
C LYS A 56 8.19 -18.90 -6.84
N ILE A 57 7.37 -18.28 -7.71
CA ILE A 57 7.41 -16.85 -8.04
C ILE A 57 6.02 -16.26 -7.81
N ILE A 58 5.97 -15.02 -7.34
CA ILE A 58 4.73 -14.25 -7.25
C ILE A 58 4.28 -13.87 -8.66
N LYS A 59 3.11 -14.39 -9.06
CA LYS A 59 2.46 -14.07 -10.33
C LYS A 59 1.46 -12.93 -10.16
N TYR A 60 1.06 -12.34 -11.28
CA TYR A 60 0.04 -11.30 -11.33
C TYR A 60 -1.27 -11.73 -10.63
N GLU A 61 -1.73 -12.96 -10.85
CA GLU A 61 -2.97 -13.49 -10.26
C GLU A 61 -2.94 -13.49 -8.72
N HIS A 62 -1.78 -13.82 -8.13
CA HIS A 62 -1.61 -13.81 -6.67
C HIS A 62 -1.73 -12.39 -6.13
N VAL A 63 -1.12 -11.42 -6.81
CA VAL A 63 -1.20 -10.00 -6.44
C VAL A 63 -2.63 -9.48 -6.59
N LEU A 64 -3.29 -9.77 -7.72
CA LEU A 64 -4.64 -9.27 -8.01
C LEU A 64 -5.65 -9.75 -6.96
N THR A 65 -5.63 -11.04 -6.64
CA THR A 65 -6.54 -11.59 -5.63
C THR A 65 -6.21 -11.06 -4.24
N SER A 66 -4.94 -10.90 -3.87
CA SER A 66 -4.54 -10.37 -2.56
C SER A 66 -4.84 -8.89 -2.43
N ALA A 67 -4.64 -8.10 -3.48
CA ALA A 67 -4.97 -6.69 -3.52
C ALA A 67 -6.46 -6.46 -3.22
N LYS A 68 -7.37 -7.25 -3.81
CA LYS A 68 -8.81 -7.16 -3.51
C LYS A 68 -9.11 -7.35 -2.02
N ILE A 69 -8.47 -8.31 -1.37
CA ILE A 69 -8.67 -8.62 0.05
C ILE A 69 -8.09 -7.51 0.93
N ILE A 70 -6.84 -7.11 0.69
CA ILE A 70 -6.16 -6.12 1.53
C ILE A 70 -6.78 -4.73 1.35
N LEU A 71 -7.16 -4.34 0.13
CA LEU A 71 -7.89 -3.08 -0.09
C LEU A 71 -9.23 -3.06 0.67
N LYS A 72 -9.93 -4.21 0.78
CA LYS A 72 -11.15 -4.32 1.59
C LYS A 72 -10.85 -4.18 3.10
N LYS A 73 -9.78 -4.81 3.58
CA LYS A 73 -9.35 -4.73 5.00
C LYS A 73 -8.79 -3.35 5.38
N SER A 74 -8.30 -2.58 4.41
CA SER A 74 -7.72 -1.25 4.61
C SER A 74 -8.74 -0.11 4.47
N ARG A 75 -10.03 -0.43 4.29
CA ARG A 75 -11.09 0.56 4.43
C ARG A 75 -11.14 0.99 5.91
N GLY A 76 -11.08 2.30 6.13
CA GLY A 76 -11.30 2.93 7.43
C GLY A 76 -12.78 3.12 7.72
#